data_AF-A0A2H6AVA4-F1
#
_entry.id   AF-A0A2H6AVA4-F1
#
_cell.length_a   1.000
_cell.length_b   1.000
_cell.length_c   1.000
_cell.angle_alpha   90.00
_cell.angle_beta   90.00
_cell.angle_gamma   90.00
#
_symmetry.space_group_name_H-M   'P 1'
#
loop_
_entity.id
_entity.type
_entity.pdbx_description
1 polymer ?
#
loop_
_entity_poly.entity_id
_entity_poly.type
_entity_poly.pdbx_seq_one_letter_code
_entity_poly.pdbx_strand_id
1 'polypeptide(L)'
;MAALATGAPVQLERAFDHAAGLVEASAGAEPGRALAADGRIWHDAGATTGQMLALMLADLAEILRRLDARGVPPARTLASTDLRVAVDADIFTNIAALRALRRLFASLAAAAGVPDVRPLIHAFTAERMYTRYDPWTNMLRATAATLAAVTGGAGVITVLPFDHALGLPDRLSRRIARDTQLIARLESNLHRVIDPAGGAPYVKHLADGLARRAWELFREIEATGGLVAALERGHVQEMLARSREERERRIRTREELLVGVADFPDLAERRPQPRTPDLAALRARAQEAVARAEDLPGDFAGLLARAAAGATFRHTGPDPQVAPLPRVRLAEPFERLRDLAEVRRQRGAEVPEAAVFGIGRPRDYVDRSGFAKNLFEAGGFPAREIAPVAGPEEAARALREGGFAIAALAGADEALEREGAAFAAALRGAGARRVFLVGRPAVVPEGLDGVLRRGIDVVALLEDLWRAFGEEVAA
;
A
#
# COMPACT_ATOMS: atom_id res chain seq x y z
N MET A 1 -4.53 5.67 20.06
CA MET A 1 -5.14 4.66 19.18
C MET A 1 -4.14 3.85 18.37
N ALA A 2 -3.10 4.46 17.77
CA ALA A 2 -2.11 3.74 16.98
C ALA A 2 -1.52 2.50 17.66
N ALA A 3 -1.01 2.64 18.89
CA ALA A 3 -0.45 1.52 19.66
C ALA A 3 -1.44 0.37 19.83
N LEU A 4 -2.70 0.68 20.17
CA LEU A 4 -3.76 -0.31 20.32
C LEU A 4 -4.03 -1.06 19.00
N ALA A 5 -4.15 -0.32 17.90
CA ALA A 5 -4.41 -0.88 16.57
C ALA A 5 -3.27 -1.76 16.05
N THR A 6 -2.02 -1.48 16.46
CA THR A 6 -0.83 -2.27 16.09
C THR A 6 -0.53 -3.39 17.09
N GLY A 7 -1.39 -3.63 18.09
CA GLY A 7 -1.18 -4.65 19.12
C GLY A 7 0.00 -4.36 20.07
N ALA A 8 0.44 -3.11 20.16
CA ALA A 8 1.54 -2.71 21.04
C ALA A 8 1.02 -2.56 22.49
N PRO A 9 1.78 -2.99 23.51
CA PRO A 9 1.42 -2.83 24.92
C PRO A 9 1.08 -1.37 25.25
N VAL A 10 -0.11 -1.12 25.77
CA VAL A 10 -0.57 0.24 26.09
C VAL A 10 -1.48 0.25 27.30
N GLN A 11 -1.19 1.13 28.27
CA GLN A 11 -2.14 1.50 29.32
C GLN A 11 -2.99 2.66 28.82
N LEU A 12 -4.16 2.34 28.27
CA LEU A 12 -4.97 3.31 27.54
C LEU A 12 -5.33 4.54 28.39
N GLU A 13 -5.79 4.35 29.62
CA GLU A 13 -6.12 5.47 30.51
C GLU A 13 -4.91 6.36 30.80
N ARG A 14 -3.75 5.75 31.14
CA ARG A 14 -2.51 6.49 31.39
C ARG A 14 -2.05 7.27 30.15
N ALA A 15 -2.19 6.68 28.96
CA ALA A 15 -1.87 7.36 27.71
C ALA A 15 -2.76 8.60 27.49
N PHE A 16 -4.06 8.52 27.85
CA PHE A 16 -4.95 9.68 27.79
C PHE A 16 -4.70 10.70 28.91
N ASP A 17 -4.25 10.27 30.10
CA ASP A 17 -3.80 11.18 31.16
C ASP A 17 -2.58 11.99 30.70
N HIS A 18 -1.61 11.34 30.07
CA HIS A 18 -0.46 12.00 29.45
C HIS A 18 -0.86 12.90 28.28
N ALA A 19 -1.82 12.48 27.44
CA ALA A 19 -2.33 13.31 26.36
C ALA A 19 -2.98 14.60 26.88
N ALA A 20 -3.78 14.51 27.94
CA ALA A 20 -4.37 15.68 28.58
C ALA A 20 -3.30 16.63 29.12
N GLY A 21 -2.32 16.10 29.84
CA GLY A 21 -1.19 16.89 30.34
C GLY A 21 -0.35 17.53 29.23
N LEU A 22 -0.15 16.85 28.10
CA LEU A 22 0.55 17.39 26.93
C LEU A 22 -0.22 18.56 26.30
N VAL A 23 -1.53 18.42 26.11
CA VAL A 23 -2.40 19.49 25.58
C VAL A 23 -2.42 20.70 26.53
N GLU A 24 -2.42 20.43 27.85
CA GLU A 24 -2.33 21.46 28.87
C GLU A 24 -0.98 22.20 28.83
N ALA A 25 0.13 21.48 28.76
CA ALA A 25 1.47 22.05 28.68
C ALA A 25 1.71 22.82 27.37
N SER A 26 1.02 22.48 26.28
CA SER A 26 1.16 23.16 24.99
C SER A 26 0.28 24.41 24.83
N ALA A 27 -0.46 24.84 25.88
CA ALA A 27 -1.44 25.95 25.84
C ALA A 27 -1.00 27.26 25.19
N GLY A 28 0.30 27.56 25.27
CA GLY A 28 0.89 28.83 24.85
C GLY A 28 2.07 28.68 23.90
N ALA A 29 2.31 27.46 23.40
CA ALA A 29 3.36 27.20 22.43
C ALA A 29 2.80 27.29 21.00
N GLU A 30 2.89 28.47 20.39
CA GLU A 30 2.74 28.64 18.94
C GLU A 30 3.75 27.75 18.17
N PRO A 31 3.36 26.98 17.13
CA PRO A 31 2.09 26.30 16.88
C PRO A 31 2.33 24.77 16.81
N GLY A 32 2.39 24.09 17.94
CA GLY A 32 2.51 22.63 18.00
C GLY A 32 1.14 21.94 18.08
N ARG A 33 0.89 20.92 17.24
CA ARG A 33 -0.25 20.00 17.44
C ARG A 33 0.21 18.84 18.33
N ALA A 34 -0.44 18.69 19.49
CA ALA A 34 -0.10 17.65 20.46
C ALA A 34 -0.61 16.26 20.05
N LEU A 35 -1.73 16.20 19.32
CA LEU A 35 -2.47 14.99 19.03
C LEU A 35 -2.67 14.82 17.52
N ALA A 36 -2.94 13.58 17.11
CA ALA A 36 -3.33 13.28 15.74
C ALA A 36 -4.38 12.18 15.70
N ALA A 37 -5.44 12.41 14.92
CA ALA A 37 -6.33 11.36 14.43
C ALA A 37 -5.75 10.86 13.09
N ASP A 38 -5.19 9.65 13.10
CA ASP A 38 -4.27 9.19 12.04
C ASP A 38 -4.88 8.13 11.13
N GLY A 39 -5.31 8.57 9.95
CA GLY A 39 -5.91 7.74 8.91
C GLY A 39 -4.93 6.77 8.24
N ARG A 40 -3.63 7.01 8.33
CA ARG A 40 -2.61 6.20 7.63
C ARG A 40 -2.58 4.77 8.14
N ILE A 41 -2.80 4.59 9.45
CA ILE A 41 -2.85 3.28 10.12
C ILE A 41 -3.92 2.40 9.48
N TRP A 42 -5.12 2.96 9.27
CA TRP A 42 -6.25 2.24 8.68
C TRP A 42 -6.05 2.01 7.19
N HIS A 43 -5.55 3.04 6.49
CA HIS A 43 -5.24 2.97 5.07
C HIS A 43 -4.25 1.84 4.78
N ASP A 44 -3.13 1.79 5.49
CA ASP A 44 -2.09 0.81 5.26
C ASP A 44 -2.49 -0.61 5.70
N ALA A 45 -3.54 -0.73 6.53
CA ALA A 45 -4.12 -2.02 6.92
C ALA A 45 -5.12 -2.61 5.92
N GLY A 46 -5.56 -1.83 4.92
CA GLY A 46 -6.53 -2.30 3.92
C GLY A 46 -7.70 -1.36 3.67
N ALA A 47 -7.86 -0.30 4.47
CA ALA A 47 -9.05 0.55 4.37
C ALA A 47 -9.26 1.13 2.97
N THR A 48 -10.52 1.12 2.54
CA THR A 48 -11.01 2.01 1.49
C THR A 48 -11.01 3.44 1.99
N THR A 49 -11.07 4.41 1.09
CA THR A 49 -11.12 5.84 1.46
C THR A 49 -12.27 6.16 2.41
N GLY A 50 -13.47 5.61 2.18
CA GLY A 50 -14.61 5.79 3.07
C GLY A 50 -14.40 5.20 4.47
N GLN A 51 -13.79 4.00 4.56
CA GLN A 51 -13.44 3.36 5.84
C GLN A 51 -12.38 4.17 6.60
N MET A 52 -11.35 4.67 5.92
CA MET A 52 -10.32 5.52 6.53
C MET A 52 -10.96 6.78 7.15
N LEU A 53 -11.83 7.47 6.40
CA LEU A 53 -12.52 8.66 6.90
C LEU A 53 -13.40 8.37 8.11
N ALA A 54 -14.12 7.23 8.11
CA ALA A 54 -14.94 6.80 9.24
C ALA A 54 -14.11 6.54 10.49
N LEU A 55 -13.00 5.81 10.35
CA LEU A 55 -12.11 5.46 11.45
C LEU A 55 -11.35 6.68 11.99
N MET A 56 -10.98 7.63 11.13
CA MET A 56 -10.44 8.93 11.58
C MET A 56 -11.47 9.72 12.42
N LEU A 57 -12.74 9.70 12.01
CA LEU A 57 -13.80 10.37 12.75
C LEU A 57 -14.06 9.70 14.11
N ALA A 58 -14.04 8.36 14.14
CA ALA A 58 -14.18 7.58 15.37
C ALA A 58 -13.00 7.80 16.33
N ASP A 59 -11.77 7.89 15.80
CA ASP A 59 -10.57 8.21 16.59
C ASP A 59 -10.68 9.61 17.20
N LEU A 60 -11.10 10.60 16.40
CA LEU A 60 -11.32 11.96 16.90
C LEU A 60 -12.42 12.03 17.97
N ALA A 61 -13.53 11.32 17.78
CA ALA A 61 -14.61 11.24 18.76
C ALA A 61 -14.15 10.59 20.09
N GLU A 62 -13.34 9.54 20.01
CA GLU A 62 -12.71 8.91 21.19
C GLU A 62 -11.80 9.89 21.91
N ILE A 63 -10.92 10.59 21.17
CA ILE A 63 -10.01 11.60 21.72
C ILE A 63 -10.80 12.70 22.44
N LEU A 64 -11.88 13.22 21.82
CA LEU A 64 -12.74 14.23 22.44
C LEU A 64 -13.35 13.74 23.75
N ARG A 65 -14.00 12.57 23.73
CA ARG A 65 -14.68 12.00 24.90
C ARG A 65 -13.72 11.76 26.06
N ARG A 66 -12.53 11.23 25.77
CA ARG A 66 -11.51 10.87 26.77
C ARG A 66 -10.84 12.09 27.39
N LEU A 67 -10.64 13.15 26.62
CA LEU A 67 -10.02 14.39 27.09
C LEU A 67 -11.01 15.29 27.82
N ASP A 68 -12.26 15.34 27.37
CA ASP A 68 -13.34 16.05 28.07
C ASP A 68 -13.56 15.45 29.48
N ALA A 69 -13.56 14.11 29.60
CA ALA A 69 -13.60 13.41 30.89
C ALA A 69 -12.39 13.73 31.81
N ARG A 70 -11.31 14.30 31.26
CA ARG A 70 -10.11 14.74 31.98
C ARG A 70 -10.04 16.26 32.16
N GLY A 71 -11.13 16.97 31.83
CA GLY A 71 -11.25 18.41 32.00
C GLY A 71 -10.64 19.26 30.89
N VAL A 72 -10.20 18.66 29.78
CA VAL A 72 -9.69 19.41 28.62
C VAL A 72 -10.86 19.76 27.69
N PRO A 73 -11.20 21.06 27.51
CA PRO A 73 -12.39 21.45 26.75
C PRO A 73 -12.33 21.00 25.28
N PRO A 74 -13.48 20.64 24.64
CA PRO A 74 -13.52 20.21 23.24
C PRO A 74 -12.83 21.17 22.27
N ALA A 75 -13.00 22.49 22.46
CA ALA A 75 -12.37 23.50 21.59
C ALA A 75 -10.84 23.39 21.58
N ARG A 76 -10.26 23.13 22.76
CA ARG A 76 -8.83 22.98 22.94
C ARG A 76 -8.32 21.66 22.35
N THR A 77 -9.07 20.58 22.57
CA THR A 77 -8.78 19.27 21.98
C THR A 77 -8.75 19.35 20.45
N LEU A 78 -9.77 19.94 19.82
CA LEU A 78 -9.84 20.11 18.37
C LEU A 78 -8.72 21.02 17.83
N ALA A 79 -8.42 22.12 18.53
CA ALA A 79 -7.32 23.01 18.18
C ALA A 79 -5.93 22.37 18.34
N SER A 80 -5.81 21.31 19.15
CA SER A 80 -4.55 20.59 19.40
C SER A 80 -4.41 19.30 18.62
N THR A 81 -5.44 18.90 17.86
CA THR A 81 -5.47 17.66 17.09
C THR A 81 -5.26 17.93 15.60
N ASP A 82 -4.38 17.15 14.97
CA ASP A 82 -4.14 17.11 13.53
C ASP A 82 -4.90 15.94 12.89
N LEU A 83 -5.42 16.14 11.67
CA LEU A 83 -6.05 15.07 10.88
C LEU A 83 -5.05 14.56 9.85
N ARG A 84 -4.41 13.43 10.13
CA ARG A 84 -3.41 12.84 9.23
C ARG A 84 -4.08 11.88 8.26
N VAL A 85 -3.94 12.14 6.97
CA VAL A 85 -4.66 11.41 5.92
C VAL A 85 -3.70 10.86 4.89
N ALA A 86 -3.87 9.59 4.53
CA ALA A 86 -3.14 8.99 3.41
C ALA A 86 -3.78 9.41 2.09
N VAL A 87 -2.96 9.82 1.13
CA VAL A 87 -3.36 10.26 -0.21
C VAL A 87 -2.62 9.42 -1.25
N ASP A 88 -3.34 8.66 -2.05
CA ASP A 88 -2.77 7.81 -3.09
C ASP A 88 -2.86 8.43 -4.49
N ALA A 89 -2.55 7.64 -5.53
CA ALA A 89 -2.48 8.11 -6.92
C ALA A 89 -3.87 8.34 -7.57
N ASP A 90 -4.99 7.96 -6.93
CA ASP A 90 -6.33 8.30 -7.41
C ASP A 90 -6.65 9.77 -7.09
N ILE A 91 -6.33 10.65 -8.03
CA ILE A 91 -6.38 12.09 -7.84
C ILE A 91 -7.77 12.55 -7.39
N PHE A 92 -8.84 12.13 -8.08
CA PHE A 92 -10.17 12.65 -7.84
C PHE A 92 -10.78 12.10 -6.55
N THR A 93 -10.58 10.82 -6.25
CA THR A 93 -11.03 10.22 -5.00
C THR A 93 -10.39 10.91 -3.81
N ASN A 94 -9.10 11.24 -3.87
CA ASN A 94 -8.43 11.92 -2.77
C ASN A 94 -8.82 13.40 -2.65
N ILE A 95 -9.02 14.13 -3.76
CA ILE A 95 -9.60 15.48 -3.71
C ILE A 95 -10.96 15.44 -3.00
N ALA A 96 -11.82 14.50 -3.40
CA ALA A 96 -13.13 14.31 -2.80
C ALA A 96 -13.04 13.91 -1.31
N ALA A 97 -12.08 13.07 -0.95
CA ALA A 97 -11.85 12.62 0.43
C ALA A 97 -11.48 13.76 1.36
N LEU A 98 -10.57 14.65 0.95
CA LEU A 98 -10.16 15.81 1.76
C LEU A 98 -11.33 16.79 1.96
N ARG A 99 -12.19 16.94 0.94
CA ARG A 99 -13.43 17.73 1.03
C ARG A 99 -14.44 17.09 1.99
N ALA A 100 -14.64 15.77 1.88
CA ALA A 100 -15.50 15.02 2.76
C ALA A 100 -15.02 15.08 4.22
N LEU A 101 -13.71 14.93 4.46
CA LEU A 101 -13.09 14.99 5.78
C LEU A 101 -13.39 16.31 6.50
N ARG A 102 -13.29 17.45 5.82
CA ARG A 102 -13.64 18.76 6.41
C ARG A 102 -15.10 18.84 6.85
N ARG A 103 -16.02 18.28 6.06
CA ARG A 103 -17.45 18.26 6.38
C ARG A 103 -17.74 17.35 7.57
N LEU A 104 -17.17 16.15 7.57
CA LEU A 104 -17.30 15.19 8.66
C LEU A 104 -16.76 15.77 9.97
N PHE A 105 -15.60 16.42 9.91
CA PHE A 105 -15.02 17.13 11.04
C PHE A 105 -15.94 18.24 11.55
N ALA A 106 -16.46 19.10 10.65
CA ALA A 106 -17.36 20.18 11.04
C ALA A 106 -18.64 19.66 11.71
N SER A 107 -19.19 18.54 11.22
CA SER A 107 -20.34 17.88 11.86
C SER A 107 -20.03 17.37 13.26
N LEU A 108 -18.87 16.73 13.46
CA LEU A 108 -18.45 16.27 14.79
C LEU A 108 -18.14 17.43 15.74
N ALA A 109 -17.48 18.48 15.25
CA ALA A 109 -17.16 19.67 16.02
C ALA A 109 -18.42 20.42 16.47
N ALA A 110 -19.42 20.54 15.59
CA ALA A 110 -20.73 21.10 15.93
C ALA A 110 -21.45 20.25 16.99
N ALA A 111 -21.40 18.91 16.88
CA ALA A 111 -21.97 18.01 17.88
C ALA A 111 -21.25 18.13 19.25
N ALA A 112 -19.96 18.46 19.24
CA ALA A 112 -19.17 18.75 20.44
C ALA A 112 -19.33 20.19 20.96
N GLY A 113 -20.22 21.00 20.37
CA GLY A 113 -20.50 22.38 20.80
C GLY A 113 -19.50 23.43 20.33
N VAL A 114 -18.63 23.11 19.35
CA VAL A 114 -17.59 24.00 18.83
C VAL A 114 -17.65 24.10 17.30
N PRO A 115 -18.70 24.71 16.72
CA PRO A 115 -18.92 24.69 15.27
C PRO A 115 -17.89 25.48 14.43
N ASP A 116 -17.23 26.48 15.01
CA ASP A 116 -16.37 27.43 14.28
C ASP A 116 -14.88 27.06 14.22
N VAL A 117 -14.52 25.84 14.63
CA VAL A 117 -13.13 25.35 14.58
C VAL A 117 -12.79 24.78 13.20
N ARG A 118 -11.63 25.17 12.67
CA ARG A 118 -11.11 24.63 11.41
C ARG A 118 -10.13 23.47 11.68
N PRO A 119 -10.24 22.35 10.95
CA PRO A 119 -9.27 21.28 11.07
C PRO A 119 -7.95 21.67 10.41
N LEU A 120 -6.84 21.24 11.01
CA LEU A 120 -5.58 21.09 10.28
C LEU A 120 -5.59 19.70 9.64
N ILE A 121 -5.41 19.65 8.32
CA ILE A 121 -5.31 18.39 7.58
C ILE A 121 -3.88 18.23 7.10
N HIS A 122 -3.22 17.18 7.56
CA HIS A 122 -1.88 16.78 7.14
C HIS A 122 -1.97 15.58 6.20
N ALA A 123 -1.80 15.84 4.90
CA ALA A 123 -1.77 14.80 3.89
C ALA A 123 -0.38 14.16 3.78
N PHE A 124 -0.34 12.84 3.77
CA PHE A 124 0.85 12.04 3.47
C PHE A 124 0.61 11.28 2.18
N THR A 125 1.59 11.25 1.27
CA THR A 125 1.51 10.31 0.15
C THR A 125 1.47 8.88 0.70
N ALA A 126 0.53 8.09 0.22
CA ALA A 126 0.27 6.75 0.73
C ALA A 126 1.48 5.85 0.57
N GLU A 127 1.88 5.17 1.64
CA GLU A 127 2.98 4.21 1.57
C GLU A 127 2.57 2.93 0.85
N ARG A 128 1.34 2.46 1.08
CA ARG A 128 0.80 1.22 0.49
C ARG A 128 0.94 1.15 -1.04
N MET A 129 1.00 2.28 -1.76
CA MET A 129 1.17 2.30 -3.21
C MET A 129 2.63 2.24 -3.70
N TYR A 130 3.61 2.32 -2.79
CA TYR A 130 5.04 2.36 -3.16
C TYR A 130 5.60 0.96 -3.41
N THR A 131 6.42 0.88 -4.44
CA THR A 131 7.02 -0.37 -4.93
C THR A 131 8.52 -0.40 -4.67
N ARG A 132 9.06 -1.58 -4.33
CA ARG A 132 10.51 -1.85 -4.22
C ARG A 132 11.13 -2.00 -5.61
N TYR A 133 10.44 -2.72 -6.49
CA TYR A 133 10.79 -2.82 -7.89
C TYR A 133 10.21 -1.63 -8.66
N ASP A 134 10.96 -1.16 -9.64
CA ASP A 134 10.78 0.06 -10.40
C ASP A 134 10.44 1.27 -9.52
N PRO A 135 11.30 1.61 -8.53
CA PRO A 135 11.01 2.63 -7.54
C PRO A 135 10.88 4.03 -8.16
N TRP A 136 11.39 4.25 -9.37
CA TRP A 136 11.26 5.51 -10.09
C TRP A 136 9.81 5.86 -10.39
N THR A 137 8.96 4.85 -10.65
CA THR A 137 7.52 5.05 -10.81
C THR A 137 6.86 5.62 -9.55
N ASN A 138 7.45 5.44 -8.37
CA ASN A 138 6.96 6.07 -7.14
C ASN A 138 7.06 7.61 -7.20
N MET A 139 7.98 8.19 -7.96
CA MET A 139 8.02 9.65 -8.20
C MET A 139 6.74 10.14 -8.89
N LEU A 140 6.22 9.35 -9.83
CA LEU A 140 4.97 9.66 -10.54
C LEU A 140 3.76 9.52 -9.61
N ARG A 141 3.71 8.42 -8.83
CA ARG A 141 2.67 8.20 -7.80
C ARG A 141 2.65 9.33 -6.77
N ALA A 142 3.83 9.73 -6.27
CA ALA A 142 4.00 10.82 -5.32
C ALA A 142 3.53 12.17 -5.89
N THR A 143 3.79 12.43 -7.17
CA THR A 143 3.36 13.65 -7.85
C THR A 143 1.84 13.72 -7.98
N ALA A 144 1.19 12.62 -8.41
CA ALA A 144 -0.27 12.53 -8.48
C ALA A 144 -0.94 12.73 -7.11
N ALA A 145 -0.40 12.06 -6.08
CA ALA A 145 -0.87 12.23 -4.70
C ALA A 145 -0.68 13.67 -4.18
N THR A 146 0.45 14.31 -4.50
CA THR A 146 0.71 15.71 -4.13
C THR A 146 -0.27 16.67 -4.80
N LEU A 147 -0.54 16.47 -6.10
CA LEU A 147 -1.55 17.24 -6.83
C LEU A 147 -2.93 17.12 -6.18
N ALA A 148 -3.33 15.90 -5.81
CA ALA A 148 -4.59 15.66 -5.11
C ALA A 148 -4.63 16.32 -3.73
N ALA A 149 -3.54 16.26 -2.97
CA ALA A 149 -3.42 16.87 -1.65
C ALA A 149 -3.53 18.40 -1.70
N VAL A 150 -2.81 19.05 -2.62
CA VAL A 150 -2.87 20.51 -2.82
C VAL A 150 -4.28 20.92 -3.26
N THR A 151 -4.81 20.26 -4.28
CA THR A 151 -6.12 20.59 -4.87
C THR A 151 -7.27 20.34 -3.88
N GLY A 152 -7.16 19.28 -3.09
CA GLY A 152 -8.10 18.98 -2.02
C GLY A 152 -7.92 19.86 -0.79
N GLY A 153 -6.96 20.80 -0.77
CA GLY A 153 -6.81 21.80 0.29
C GLY A 153 -6.24 21.25 1.60
N ALA A 154 -5.25 20.35 1.53
CA ALA A 154 -4.48 19.96 2.70
C ALA A 154 -3.65 21.15 3.23
N GLY A 155 -3.56 21.30 4.55
CA GLY A 155 -2.80 22.37 5.19
C GLY A 155 -1.30 22.05 5.31
N VAL A 156 -0.97 20.77 5.47
CA VAL A 156 0.41 20.25 5.48
C VAL A 156 0.48 19.07 4.52
N ILE A 157 1.57 18.97 3.76
CA ILE A 157 1.80 17.86 2.83
C ILE A 157 3.15 17.24 3.16
N THR A 158 3.19 15.91 3.25
CA THR A 158 4.42 15.14 3.36
C THR A 158 4.48 14.15 2.22
N VAL A 159 5.49 14.35 1.37
CA VAL A 159 5.80 13.47 0.26
C VAL A 159 6.83 12.46 0.72
N LEU A 160 6.50 11.17 0.62
CA LEU A 160 7.45 10.10 0.90
C LEU A 160 8.50 10.06 -0.24
N PRO A 161 9.78 9.81 0.09
CA PRO A 161 10.82 9.61 -0.92
C PRO A 161 10.54 8.40 -1.82
N PHE A 162 10.89 8.47 -3.11
CA PHE A 162 10.56 7.42 -4.08
C PHE A 162 11.15 6.04 -3.74
N ASP A 163 12.23 6.00 -2.97
CA ASP A 163 12.91 4.80 -2.46
C ASP A 163 12.42 4.37 -1.06
N HIS A 164 11.31 4.93 -0.56
CA HIS A 164 10.80 4.67 0.79
C HIS A 164 10.55 3.17 1.07
N ALA A 165 10.16 2.40 0.05
CA ALA A 165 9.95 0.95 0.17
C ALA A 165 11.27 0.14 0.23
N LEU A 166 12.41 0.75 -0.11
CA LEU A 166 13.71 0.08 -0.17
C LEU A 166 14.57 0.30 1.09
N GLY A 167 14.47 1.45 1.75
CA GLY A 167 15.30 1.76 2.92
C GLY A 167 15.27 3.22 3.35
N LEU A 168 16.30 3.65 4.09
CA LEU A 168 16.38 5.04 4.54
C LEU A 168 16.71 5.96 3.38
N PRO A 169 15.99 7.09 3.24
CA PRO A 169 16.15 7.97 2.09
C PRO A 169 17.48 8.71 2.17
N ASP A 170 18.16 8.76 1.03
CA ASP A 170 19.41 9.49 0.86
C ASP A 170 19.17 10.99 0.53
N ARG A 171 20.23 11.71 0.16
CA ARG A 171 20.13 13.13 -0.20
C ARG A 171 19.31 13.36 -1.47
N LEU A 172 19.45 12.52 -2.48
CA LEU A 172 18.72 12.64 -3.75
C LEU A 172 17.23 12.38 -3.50
N SER A 173 16.88 11.31 -2.81
CA SER A 173 15.50 10.91 -2.56
C SER A 173 14.74 11.94 -1.72
N ARG A 174 15.38 12.49 -0.68
CA ARG A 174 14.82 13.61 0.10
C ARG A 174 14.67 14.88 -0.73
N ARG A 175 15.65 15.17 -1.59
CA ARG A 175 15.58 16.33 -2.49
C ARG A 175 14.40 16.21 -3.43
N ILE A 176 14.21 15.07 -4.09
CA ILE A 176 13.10 14.85 -5.02
C ILE A 176 11.75 15.02 -4.32
N ALA A 177 11.55 14.38 -3.16
CA ALA A 177 10.31 14.52 -2.39
C ALA A 177 9.99 15.97 -1.99
N ARG A 178 11.02 16.76 -1.63
CA ARG A 178 10.88 18.19 -1.36
C ARG A 178 10.60 18.98 -2.65
N ASP A 179 11.33 18.70 -3.71
CA ASP A 179 11.24 19.44 -4.97
C ASP A 179 9.87 19.22 -5.65
N THR A 180 9.24 18.04 -5.49
CA THR A 180 7.82 17.82 -5.87
C THR A 180 6.88 18.85 -5.23
N GLN A 181 7.07 19.16 -3.94
CA GLN A 181 6.27 20.18 -3.25
C GLN A 181 6.64 21.59 -3.69
N LEU A 182 7.92 21.86 -3.98
CA LEU A 182 8.36 23.16 -4.49
C LEU A 182 7.78 23.44 -5.88
N ILE A 183 7.78 22.47 -6.79
CA ILE A 183 7.15 22.59 -8.11
C ILE A 183 5.64 22.82 -7.94
N ALA A 184 4.99 22.03 -7.08
CA ALA A 184 3.57 22.20 -6.79
C ALA A 184 3.25 23.61 -6.23
N ARG A 185 4.17 24.24 -5.49
CA ARG A 185 3.96 25.58 -4.94
C ARG A 185 4.36 26.70 -5.90
N LEU A 186 5.51 26.59 -6.56
CA LEU A 186 6.17 27.70 -7.25
C LEU A 186 5.89 27.74 -8.75
N GLU A 187 5.63 26.60 -9.39
CA GLU A 187 5.55 26.48 -10.85
C GLU A 187 4.16 26.08 -11.35
N SER A 188 3.46 25.21 -10.60
CA SER A 188 2.17 24.64 -11.05
C SER A 188 0.99 25.61 -11.06
N ASN A 189 1.11 26.75 -10.36
CA ASN A 189 0.02 27.69 -10.09
C ASN A 189 -1.20 27.12 -9.34
N LEU A 190 -1.12 25.90 -8.78
CA LEU A 190 -2.23 25.27 -8.05
C LEU A 190 -2.73 26.06 -6.84
N HIS A 191 -1.86 26.90 -6.25
CA HIS A 191 -2.18 27.73 -5.09
C HIS A 191 -2.96 29.01 -5.42
N ARG A 192 -3.15 29.34 -6.70
CA ARG A 192 -3.73 30.62 -7.13
C ARG A 192 -5.24 30.72 -6.90
N VAL A 193 -5.95 29.60 -6.90
CA VAL A 193 -7.40 29.52 -6.74
C VAL A 193 -7.71 28.65 -5.53
N ILE A 194 -8.55 29.16 -4.63
CA ILE A 194 -9.07 28.38 -3.51
C ILE A 194 -10.04 27.34 -4.07
N ASP A 195 -9.80 26.07 -3.74
CA ASP A 195 -10.67 24.95 -4.13
C ASP A 195 -10.99 24.90 -5.64
N PRO A 196 -9.99 24.69 -6.52
CA PRO A 196 -10.20 24.74 -7.96
C PRO A 196 -11.10 23.60 -8.49
N ALA A 197 -11.31 22.54 -7.70
CA ALA A 197 -12.27 21.49 -8.00
C ALA A 197 -13.72 21.84 -7.59
N GLY A 198 -13.92 23.01 -6.97
CA GLY A 198 -15.23 23.54 -6.60
C GLY A 198 -16.13 23.72 -7.83
N GLY A 199 -17.37 23.23 -7.72
CA GLY A 199 -18.34 23.29 -8.82
C GLY A 199 -18.28 22.13 -9.81
N ALA A 200 -17.23 21.29 -9.81
CA ALA A 200 -17.20 20.09 -10.63
C ALA A 200 -18.24 19.05 -10.14
N PRO A 201 -19.27 18.69 -10.94
CA PRO A 201 -20.34 17.79 -10.48
C PRO A 201 -19.83 16.42 -10.03
N TYR A 202 -18.83 15.88 -10.74
CA TYR A 202 -18.20 14.60 -10.42
C TYR A 202 -17.53 14.60 -9.04
N VAL A 203 -16.64 15.58 -8.79
CA VAL A 203 -15.92 15.69 -7.50
C VAL A 203 -16.90 15.95 -6.35
N LYS A 204 -17.95 16.76 -6.59
CA LYS A 204 -19.01 16.97 -5.60
C LYS A 204 -19.73 15.66 -5.26
N HIS A 205 -20.19 14.92 -6.27
CA HIS A 205 -20.91 13.66 -6.06
C HIS A 205 -20.04 12.63 -5.32
N LEU A 206 -18.77 12.52 -5.71
CA LEU A 206 -17.82 11.63 -5.06
C LEU A 206 -17.59 12.03 -3.59
N ALA A 207 -17.43 13.32 -3.31
CA ALA A 207 -17.28 13.81 -1.93
C ALA A 207 -18.54 13.59 -1.09
N ASP A 208 -19.73 13.77 -1.66
CA ASP A 208 -21.01 13.48 -1.01
C ASP A 208 -21.18 11.97 -0.73
N GLY A 209 -20.75 11.11 -1.66
CA GLY A 209 -20.74 9.66 -1.48
C GLY A 209 -19.80 9.22 -0.36
N LEU A 210 -18.55 9.70 -0.40
CA LEU A 210 -17.54 9.40 0.63
C LEU A 210 -17.98 9.88 2.02
N ALA A 211 -18.52 11.09 2.13
CA ALA A 211 -19.02 11.62 3.40
C ALA A 211 -20.18 10.80 3.96
N ARG A 212 -21.17 10.44 3.12
CA ARG A 212 -22.29 9.59 3.57
C ARG A 212 -21.81 8.23 4.05
N ARG A 213 -21.00 7.54 3.25
CA ARG A 213 -20.50 6.21 3.61
C ARG A 213 -19.64 6.24 4.88
N ALA A 214 -18.79 7.24 5.01
CA ALA A 214 -17.96 7.41 6.20
C ALA A 214 -18.81 7.68 7.45
N TRP A 215 -19.86 8.49 7.34
CA TRP A 215 -20.77 8.79 8.44
C TRP A 215 -21.59 7.57 8.88
N GLU A 216 -22.07 6.76 7.92
CA GLU A 216 -22.75 5.49 8.21
C GLU A 216 -21.85 4.55 9.00
N LEU A 217 -20.64 4.29 8.50
CA LEU A 217 -19.64 3.44 9.16
C LEU A 217 -19.25 3.98 10.55
N PHE A 218 -19.08 5.30 10.68
CA PHE A 218 -18.81 5.93 11.97
C PHE A 218 -19.93 5.65 12.97
N ARG A 219 -21.20 5.79 12.56
CA ARG A 219 -22.34 5.48 13.42
C ARG A 219 -22.43 4.01 13.80
N GLU A 220 -22.10 3.11 12.88
CA GLU A 220 -21.99 1.67 13.16
C GLU A 220 -20.94 1.42 14.26
N ILE A 221 -19.76 2.03 14.15
CA ILE A 221 -18.69 1.94 15.17
C ILE A 221 -19.15 2.50 16.52
N GLU A 222 -19.74 3.70 16.54
CA GLU A 222 -20.24 4.31 17.80
C GLU A 222 -21.33 3.45 18.45
N ALA A 223 -22.22 2.83 17.66
CA ALA A 223 -23.26 1.93 18.18
C ALA A 223 -22.69 0.68 18.87
N THR A 224 -21.45 0.28 18.55
CA THR A 224 -20.75 -0.81 19.25
C THR A 224 -20.08 -0.37 20.57
N GLY A 225 -20.14 0.91 20.92
CA GLY A 225 -19.45 1.47 22.09
C GLY A 225 -18.17 2.24 21.76
N GLY A 226 -17.99 2.62 20.48
CA GLY A 226 -16.87 3.43 20.02
C GLY A 226 -15.67 2.63 19.51
N LEU A 227 -14.63 3.34 19.07
CA LEU A 227 -13.50 2.76 18.34
C LEU A 227 -12.72 1.71 19.16
N VAL A 228 -12.52 1.94 20.46
CA VAL A 228 -11.79 1.00 21.33
C VAL A 228 -12.52 -0.34 21.41
N ALA A 229 -13.83 -0.32 21.70
CA ALA A 229 -14.65 -1.51 21.76
C ALA A 229 -14.73 -2.23 20.39
N ALA A 230 -14.78 -1.48 19.30
CA ALA A 230 -14.76 -2.04 17.95
C ALA A 230 -13.44 -2.76 17.61
N LEU A 231 -12.30 -2.27 18.12
CA LEU A 231 -10.99 -2.91 17.97
C LEU A 231 -10.86 -4.17 18.85
N GLU A 232 -11.30 -4.11 20.10
CA GLU A 232 -11.28 -5.25 21.04
C GLU A 232 -12.16 -6.41 20.57
N ARG A 233 -13.28 -6.10 19.90
CA ARG A 233 -14.17 -7.12 19.33
C ARG A 233 -13.75 -7.63 17.95
N GLY A 234 -12.65 -7.13 17.38
CA GLY A 234 -12.19 -7.53 16.05
C GLY A 234 -12.99 -6.93 14.89
N HIS A 235 -13.99 -6.09 15.13
CA HIS A 235 -14.89 -5.57 14.11
C HIS A 235 -14.15 -4.73 13.05
N VAL A 236 -13.22 -3.88 13.49
CA VAL A 236 -12.39 -3.08 12.56
C VAL A 236 -11.49 -3.99 11.73
N GLN A 237 -10.88 -4.99 12.36
CA GLN A 237 -9.97 -5.94 11.72
C GLN A 237 -10.69 -6.72 10.61
N GLU A 238 -11.88 -7.27 10.89
CA GLU A 238 -12.71 -7.96 9.90
C GLU A 238 -13.15 -7.04 8.76
N MET A 239 -13.55 -5.81 9.08
CA MET A 239 -13.93 -4.81 8.09
C MET A 239 -12.78 -4.49 7.12
N LEU A 240 -11.55 -4.31 7.64
CA LEU A 240 -10.37 -4.00 6.84
C LEU A 240 -9.79 -5.22 6.12
N ALA A 241 -9.91 -6.41 6.70
CA ALA A 241 -9.51 -7.66 6.06
C ALA A 241 -10.32 -7.91 4.79
N ARG A 242 -11.65 -7.74 4.84
CA ARG A 242 -12.52 -7.89 3.66
C ARG A 242 -12.15 -6.94 2.53
N SER A 243 -11.97 -5.65 2.82
CA SER A 243 -11.60 -4.68 1.78
C SER A 243 -10.19 -4.91 1.22
N ARG A 244 -9.26 -5.37 2.07
CA ARG A 244 -7.92 -5.80 1.65
C ARG A 244 -8.00 -7.00 0.70
N GLU A 245 -8.69 -8.07 1.07
CA GLU A 245 -8.84 -9.30 0.27
C GLU A 245 -9.50 -9.00 -1.08
N GLU A 246 -10.53 -8.16 -1.10
CA GLU A 246 -11.16 -7.73 -2.35
C GLU A 246 -10.19 -6.98 -3.27
N ARG A 247 -9.37 -6.07 -2.72
CA ARG A 247 -8.39 -5.32 -3.49
C ARG A 247 -7.23 -6.20 -3.96
N GLU A 248 -6.72 -7.05 -3.08
CA GLU A 248 -5.68 -8.03 -3.41
C GLU A 248 -6.15 -8.93 -4.55
N ARG A 249 -7.39 -9.44 -4.50
CA ARG A 249 -7.98 -10.21 -5.60
C ARG A 249 -7.93 -9.44 -6.91
N ARG A 250 -8.37 -8.17 -6.94
CA ARG A 250 -8.35 -7.34 -8.16
C ARG A 250 -6.94 -7.13 -8.71
N ILE A 251 -5.93 -6.99 -7.86
CA ILE A 251 -4.55 -6.83 -8.30
C ILE A 251 -4.02 -8.17 -8.84
N ARG A 252 -4.27 -9.28 -8.12
CA ARG A 252 -3.89 -10.64 -8.54
C ARG A 252 -4.53 -11.05 -9.86
N THR A 253 -5.76 -10.60 -10.12
CA THR A 253 -6.47 -10.82 -11.39
C THR A 253 -6.18 -9.78 -12.47
N ARG A 254 -5.34 -8.77 -12.15
CA ARG A 254 -5.00 -7.61 -13.00
C ARG A 254 -6.22 -6.81 -13.47
N GLU A 255 -7.27 -6.78 -12.66
CA GLU A 255 -8.37 -5.81 -12.76
C GLU A 255 -7.92 -4.42 -12.29
N GLU A 256 -7.07 -4.39 -11.26
CA GLU A 256 -6.39 -3.18 -10.79
C GLU A 256 -4.91 -3.27 -11.16
N LEU A 257 -4.44 -2.33 -11.98
CA LEU A 257 -3.09 -2.36 -12.54
C LEU A 257 -2.05 -1.85 -11.55
N LEU A 258 -0.86 -2.46 -11.58
CA LEU A 258 0.29 -2.03 -10.80
C LEU A 258 1.54 -1.92 -11.69
N VAL A 259 1.70 -0.74 -12.29
CA VAL A 259 2.78 -0.40 -13.24
C VAL A 259 4.16 -0.56 -12.61
N GLY A 260 5.08 -1.19 -13.35
CA GLY A 260 6.48 -1.44 -12.97
C GLY A 260 6.66 -2.73 -12.15
N VAL A 261 5.57 -3.36 -11.70
CA VAL A 261 5.61 -4.58 -10.88
C VAL A 261 4.76 -5.70 -11.48
N ALA A 262 3.42 -5.59 -11.39
CA ALA A 262 2.51 -6.60 -11.94
C ALA A 262 2.25 -6.37 -13.44
N ASP A 263 2.34 -5.11 -13.87
CA ASP A 263 2.10 -4.67 -15.23
C ASP A 263 3.31 -3.91 -15.75
N PHE A 264 3.81 -4.28 -16.93
CA PHE A 264 4.98 -3.66 -17.57
C PHE A 264 6.24 -3.65 -16.67
N PRO A 265 6.65 -4.80 -16.10
CA PRO A 265 7.85 -4.86 -15.27
C PRO A 265 9.13 -4.65 -16.11
N ASP A 266 10.14 -4.02 -15.50
CA ASP A 266 11.50 -3.99 -16.03
C ASP A 266 12.41 -4.90 -15.18
N LEU A 267 12.89 -5.99 -15.77
CA LEU A 267 13.85 -6.90 -15.11
C LEU A 267 15.30 -6.41 -15.22
N ALA A 268 15.59 -5.47 -16.13
CA ALA A 268 16.91 -4.88 -16.32
C ALA A 268 17.11 -3.59 -15.50
N GLU A 269 16.12 -3.22 -14.69
CA GLU A 269 16.13 -2.00 -13.91
C GLU A 269 17.36 -1.88 -13.00
N ARG A 270 17.82 -0.65 -12.82
CA ARG A 270 18.82 -0.32 -11.81
C ARG A 270 18.14 0.33 -10.62
N ARG A 271 18.07 -0.42 -9.52
CA ARG A 271 17.49 0.07 -8.26
C ARG A 271 18.49 0.98 -7.52
N PRO A 272 18.02 2.04 -6.85
CA PRO A 272 18.83 2.76 -5.89
C PRO A 272 19.30 1.81 -4.78
N GLN A 273 20.46 2.12 -4.19
CA GLN A 273 20.96 1.43 -3.01
C GLN A 273 20.83 2.38 -1.82
N PRO A 274 19.65 2.41 -1.15
CA PRO A 274 19.47 3.29 -0.01
C PRO A 274 20.36 2.86 1.15
N ARG A 275 20.58 3.78 2.07
CA ARG A 275 21.36 3.49 3.27
C ARG A 275 20.60 2.47 4.13
N THR A 276 21.22 1.32 4.33
CA THR A 276 20.70 0.33 5.29
C THR A 276 21.27 0.64 6.67
N PRO A 277 20.43 0.87 7.69
CA PRO A 277 20.92 1.05 9.05
C PRO A 277 21.45 -0.28 9.61
N ASP A 278 22.47 -0.21 10.47
CA ASP A 278 22.91 -1.38 11.25
C ASP A 278 21.86 -1.70 12.32
N LEU A 279 20.92 -2.57 11.95
CA LEU A 279 19.84 -2.99 12.83
C LEU A 279 20.34 -3.78 14.04
N ALA A 280 21.46 -4.50 13.94
CA ALA A 280 22.02 -5.25 15.05
C ALA A 280 22.56 -4.28 16.12
N ALA A 281 23.36 -3.29 15.71
CA ALA A 281 23.84 -2.26 16.63
C ALA A 281 22.70 -1.42 17.22
N LEU A 282 21.69 -1.06 16.41
CA LEU A 282 20.52 -0.33 16.91
C LEU A 282 19.72 -1.15 17.93
N ARG A 283 19.52 -2.45 17.69
CA ARG A 283 18.84 -3.35 18.63
C ARG A 283 19.64 -3.51 19.93
N ALA A 284 20.96 -3.68 19.85
CA ALA A 284 21.81 -3.76 21.04
C ALA A 284 21.70 -2.49 21.89
N ARG A 285 21.82 -1.30 21.26
CA ARG A 285 21.63 -0.01 21.93
C ARG A 285 20.24 0.15 22.54
N ALA A 286 19.20 -0.30 21.84
CA ALA A 286 17.84 -0.27 22.35
C ALA A 286 17.65 -1.19 23.56
N GLN A 287 18.24 -2.39 23.55
CA GLN A 287 18.20 -3.33 24.68
C GLN A 287 18.86 -2.75 25.93
N GLU A 288 20.01 -2.08 25.79
CA GLU A 288 20.66 -1.37 26.90
C GLU A 288 19.78 -0.25 27.48
N ALA A 289 19.14 0.54 26.61
CA ALA A 289 18.21 1.59 27.02
C ALA A 289 16.98 1.01 27.74
N VAL A 290 16.41 -0.08 27.23
CA VAL A 290 15.29 -0.79 27.85
C VAL A 290 15.69 -1.39 29.20
N ALA A 291 16.92 -1.90 29.35
CA ALA A 291 17.40 -2.44 30.63
C ALA A 291 17.45 -1.37 31.74
N ARG A 292 17.77 -0.12 31.39
CA ARG A 292 17.79 1.03 32.31
C ARG A 292 16.47 1.78 32.40
N ALA A 293 15.48 1.38 31.60
CA ALA A 293 14.23 2.11 31.50
C ALA A 293 13.40 1.97 32.78
N GLU A 294 12.85 3.08 33.24
CA GLU A 294 11.98 3.18 34.40
C GLU A 294 10.51 3.13 33.95
N ASP A 295 9.60 2.78 34.86
CA ASP A 295 8.17 2.80 34.55
C ASP A 295 7.71 4.24 34.26
N LEU A 296 6.82 4.37 33.27
CA LEU A 296 6.19 5.64 32.94
C LEU A 296 5.47 6.24 34.16
N PRO A 297 5.79 7.49 34.55
CA PRO A 297 5.06 8.19 35.60
C PRO A 297 3.56 8.26 35.31
N GLY A 298 2.74 8.33 36.36
CA GLY A 298 1.29 8.44 36.21
C GLY A 298 0.86 9.78 35.61
N ASP A 299 1.53 10.87 35.99
CA ASP A 299 1.23 12.22 35.52
C ASP A 299 2.26 12.73 34.50
N PHE A 300 1.82 13.64 33.63
CA PHE A 300 2.65 14.20 32.56
C PHE A 300 3.77 15.11 33.08
N ALA A 301 3.55 15.84 34.17
CA ALA A 301 4.54 16.76 34.73
C ALA A 301 5.76 15.99 35.28
N GLY A 302 5.51 14.90 36.01
CA GLY A 302 6.55 13.98 36.49
C GLY A 302 7.27 13.27 35.36
N LEU A 303 6.56 12.90 34.28
CA LEU A 303 7.18 12.39 33.05
C LEU A 303 8.14 13.42 32.45
N LEU A 304 7.71 14.66 32.27
CA LEU A 304 8.53 15.72 31.70
C LEU A 304 9.77 16.02 32.57
N ALA A 305 9.60 16.13 33.89
CA ALA A 305 10.70 16.41 34.82
C ALA A 305 11.77 15.30 34.80
N ARG A 306 11.35 14.03 34.82
CA ARG A 306 12.27 12.89 34.74
C ARG A 306 12.91 12.75 33.36
N ALA A 307 12.16 13.00 32.28
CA ALA A 307 12.71 13.04 30.93
C ALA A 307 13.81 14.09 30.79
N ALA A 308 13.58 15.29 31.34
CA ALA A 308 14.56 16.38 31.36
C ALA A 308 15.83 16.03 32.16
N ALA A 309 15.71 15.13 33.15
CA ALA A 309 16.83 14.59 33.91
C ALA A 309 17.57 13.43 33.19
N GLY A 310 17.15 13.06 31.97
CA GLY A 310 17.77 11.99 31.18
C GLY A 310 17.18 10.60 31.43
N ALA A 311 16.04 10.49 32.13
CA ALA A 311 15.36 9.21 32.32
C ALA A 311 14.89 8.62 30.98
N THR A 312 15.02 7.30 30.86
CA THR A 312 14.41 6.52 29.78
C THR A 312 13.21 5.79 30.35
N PHE A 313 12.10 5.76 29.61
CA PHE A 313 10.88 5.09 30.08
C PHE A 313 10.55 3.85 29.27
N ARG A 314 10.02 2.84 29.95
CA ARG A 314 9.38 1.69 29.31
C ARG A 314 7.88 1.91 29.23
N HIS A 315 7.31 1.65 28.07
CA HIS A 315 5.86 1.47 27.95
C HIS A 315 5.50 0.11 28.56
N THR A 316 5.02 0.13 29.80
CA THR A 316 4.40 -1.03 30.45
C THR A 316 2.90 -0.96 30.29
N GLY A 317 2.26 -2.10 30.04
CA GLY A 317 0.82 -2.24 30.01
C GLY A 317 0.42 -3.69 29.79
N PRO A 318 -0.84 -4.05 30.06
CA PRO A 318 -1.33 -5.34 29.59
C PRO A 318 -1.19 -5.40 28.08
N ASP A 319 -0.88 -6.58 27.55
CA ASP A 319 -1.00 -6.81 26.12
C ASP A 319 -2.45 -6.52 25.73
N PRO A 320 -2.69 -5.60 24.78
CA PRO A 320 -4.05 -5.33 24.35
C PRO A 320 -4.64 -6.63 23.78
N GLN A 321 -5.87 -6.94 24.16
CA GLN A 321 -6.65 -8.07 23.59
C GLN A 321 -7.19 -7.69 22.19
N VAL A 322 -6.33 -7.09 21.36
CA VAL A 322 -6.65 -6.56 20.04
C VAL A 322 -5.72 -7.23 19.03
N ALA A 323 -6.30 -7.95 18.08
CA ALA A 323 -5.52 -8.50 16.97
C ALA A 323 -4.87 -7.35 16.18
N PRO A 324 -3.54 -7.38 15.97
CA PRO A 324 -2.82 -6.28 15.34
C PRO A 324 -3.24 -6.12 13.88
N LEU A 325 -3.45 -4.89 13.45
CA LEU A 325 -3.64 -4.56 12.05
C LEU A 325 -2.32 -4.73 11.29
N PRO A 326 -2.32 -5.43 10.15
CA PRO A 326 -1.12 -5.53 9.32
C PRO A 326 -0.85 -4.20 8.63
N ARG A 327 0.39 -4.01 8.17
CA ARG A 327 0.77 -2.94 7.25
C ARG A 327 1.14 -3.60 5.93
N VAL A 328 0.39 -3.33 4.88
CA VAL A 328 0.52 -4.02 3.60
C VAL A 328 0.79 -3.04 2.47
N ARG A 329 1.70 -3.39 1.55
CA ARG A 329 1.86 -2.70 0.27
C ARG A 329 1.25 -3.53 -0.85
N LEU A 330 0.64 -2.85 -1.81
CA LEU A 330 -0.07 -3.49 -2.92
C LEU A 330 0.83 -4.41 -3.77
N ALA A 331 2.12 -4.07 -3.83
CA ALA A 331 3.11 -4.78 -4.64
C ALA A 331 3.62 -6.07 -4.00
N GLU A 332 3.56 -6.20 -2.67
CA GLU A 332 4.26 -7.24 -1.90
C GLU A 332 4.11 -8.66 -2.46
N PRO A 333 2.91 -9.13 -2.86
CA PRO A 333 2.77 -10.47 -3.45
C PRO A 333 3.65 -10.69 -4.68
N PHE A 334 3.75 -9.71 -5.58
CA PHE A 334 4.60 -9.80 -6.78
C PHE A 334 6.08 -9.59 -6.46
N GLU A 335 6.38 -8.70 -5.52
CA GLU A 335 7.76 -8.48 -5.09
C GLU A 335 8.36 -9.74 -4.47
N ARG A 336 7.59 -10.50 -3.67
CA ARG A 336 8.03 -11.80 -3.14
C ARG A 336 8.37 -12.78 -4.24
N LEU A 337 7.62 -12.82 -5.34
CA LEU A 337 7.93 -13.67 -6.50
C LEU A 337 9.24 -13.25 -7.17
N ARG A 338 9.46 -11.95 -7.36
CA ARG A 338 10.71 -11.44 -7.92
C ARG A 338 11.91 -11.64 -6.99
N ASP A 339 11.70 -11.60 -5.67
CA ASP A 339 12.73 -11.88 -4.66
C ASP A 339 13.25 -13.33 -4.80
N LEU A 340 12.41 -14.30 -5.20
CA LEU A 340 12.85 -15.68 -5.46
C LEU A 340 13.90 -15.77 -6.58
N ALA A 341 13.75 -14.97 -7.65
CA ALA A 341 14.76 -14.90 -8.71
C ALA A 341 16.09 -14.34 -8.17
N GLU A 342 16.06 -13.35 -7.28
CA GLU A 342 17.27 -12.80 -6.66
C GLU A 342 17.95 -13.81 -5.73
N VAL A 343 17.17 -14.47 -4.87
CA VAL A 343 17.67 -15.52 -3.97
C VAL A 343 18.32 -16.66 -4.76
N ARG A 344 17.71 -17.08 -5.86
CA ARG A 344 18.25 -18.13 -6.73
C ARG A 344 19.58 -17.73 -7.37
N ARG A 345 19.68 -16.50 -7.88
CA ARG A 345 20.95 -15.95 -8.41
C ARG A 345 22.03 -15.88 -7.33
N GLN A 346 21.68 -15.49 -6.10
CA GLN A 346 22.63 -15.45 -4.98
C GLN A 346 23.19 -16.83 -4.61
N ARG A 347 22.40 -17.90 -4.83
CA ARG A 347 22.85 -19.30 -4.68
C ARG A 347 23.66 -19.82 -5.87
N GLY A 348 23.89 -18.99 -6.90
CA GLY A 348 24.60 -19.37 -8.12
C GLY A 348 23.78 -20.23 -9.08
N ALA A 349 22.46 -20.31 -8.90
CA ALA A 349 21.56 -21.06 -9.77
C ALA A 349 20.96 -20.16 -10.86
N GLU A 350 20.79 -20.71 -12.07
CA GLU A 350 20.15 -20.01 -13.18
C GLU A 350 18.65 -19.80 -12.93
N VAL A 351 18.16 -18.62 -13.30
CA VAL A 351 16.72 -18.31 -13.25
C VAL A 351 16.07 -18.88 -14.50
N PRO A 352 14.98 -19.67 -14.38
CA PRO A 352 14.29 -20.22 -15.53
C PRO A 352 13.78 -19.12 -16.47
N GLU A 353 14.08 -19.23 -17.75
CA GLU A 353 13.60 -18.29 -18.76
C GLU A 353 12.39 -18.85 -19.53
N ALA A 354 11.50 -17.95 -19.93
CA ALA A 354 10.31 -18.25 -20.71
C ALA A 354 10.44 -17.81 -22.17
N ALA A 355 10.02 -18.66 -23.10
CA ALA A 355 9.79 -18.30 -24.48
C ALA A 355 8.29 -18.19 -24.77
N VAL A 356 7.88 -17.07 -25.37
CA VAL A 356 6.51 -16.84 -25.81
C VAL A 356 6.45 -16.93 -27.33
N PHE A 357 5.88 -18.02 -27.83
CA PHE A 357 5.84 -18.34 -29.25
C PHE A 357 4.58 -17.77 -29.91
N GLY A 358 4.77 -16.88 -30.89
CA GLY A 358 3.66 -16.32 -31.67
C GLY A 358 3.34 -17.19 -32.90
N ILE A 359 2.09 -17.61 -33.02
CA ILE A 359 1.61 -18.53 -34.05
C ILE A 359 0.55 -17.83 -34.90
N GLY A 360 0.70 -17.92 -36.23
CA GLY A 360 -0.21 -17.31 -37.19
C GLY A 360 0.17 -15.87 -37.53
N ARG A 361 -0.82 -14.99 -37.71
CA ARG A 361 -0.60 -13.60 -38.14
C ARG A 361 -0.37 -12.70 -36.92
N PRO A 362 0.31 -11.55 -37.07
CA PRO A 362 0.56 -10.64 -35.94
C PRO A 362 -0.68 -10.28 -35.11
N ARG A 363 -1.82 -10.03 -35.76
CA ARG A 363 -3.10 -9.73 -35.08
C ARG A 363 -3.60 -10.87 -34.17
N ASP A 364 -3.16 -12.10 -34.43
CA ASP A 364 -3.60 -13.29 -33.73
C ASP A 364 -2.77 -13.51 -32.45
N TYR A 365 -1.52 -12.99 -32.39
CA TYR A 365 -0.61 -13.28 -31.29
C TYR A 365 -0.03 -12.06 -30.54
N VAL A 366 0.08 -10.86 -31.12
CA VAL A 366 0.85 -9.74 -30.52
C VAL A 366 0.36 -9.35 -29.12
N ASP A 367 -0.95 -9.16 -28.94
CA ASP A 367 -1.49 -8.78 -27.62
C ASP A 367 -1.34 -9.92 -26.60
N ARG A 368 -1.49 -11.16 -27.07
CA ARG A 368 -1.38 -12.37 -26.25
C ARG A 368 0.08 -12.61 -25.83
N SER A 369 1.01 -12.43 -26.75
CA SER A 369 2.43 -12.61 -26.49
C SER A 369 2.94 -11.56 -25.50
N GLY A 370 2.56 -10.30 -25.70
CA GLY A 370 2.84 -9.22 -24.76
C GLY A 370 2.21 -9.45 -23.39
N PHE A 371 0.98 -9.97 -23.31
CA PHE A 371 0.34 -10.33 -22.04
C PHE A 371 1.14 -11.40 -21.28
N ALA A 372 1.53 -12.49 -21.95
CA ALA A 372 2.26 -13.59 -21.34
C ALA A 372 3.68 -13.19 -20.94
N LYS A 373 4.39 -12.41 -21.76
CA LYS A 373 5.71 -11.85 -21.43
C LYS A 373 5.63 -11.05 -20.13
N ASN A 374 4.73 -10.08 -20.06
CA ASN A 374 4.54 -9.25 -18.86
C ASN A 374 4.18 -10.09 -17.63
N LEU A 375 3.36 -11.14 -17.80
CA LEU A 375 2.96 -12.03 -16.71
C LEU A 375 4.17 -12.78 -16.12
N PHE A 376 5.02 -13.37 -16.96
CA PHE A 376 6.20 -14.10 -16.49
C PHE A 376 7.22 -13.18 -15.83
N GLU A 377 7.45 -12.00 -16.42
CA GLU A 377 8.39 -11.02 -15.87
C GLU A 377 7.92 -10.44 -14.54
N ALA A 378 6.60 -10.31 -14.33
CA ALA A 378 6.04 -9.91 -13.04
C ALA A 378 6.36 -10.93 -11.93
N GLY A 379 6.55 -12.20 -12.30
CA GLY A 379 7.01 -13.27 -11.40
C GLY A 379 8.53 -13.37 -11.26
N GLY A 380 9.30 -12.57 -11.98
CA GLY A 380 10.77 -12.63 -11.96
C GLY A 380 11.39 -13.61 -12.96
N PHE A 381 10.59 -14.21 -13.86
CA PHE A 381 11.09 -15.06 -14.94
C PHE A 381 11.40 -14.21 -16.17
N PRO A 382 12.66 -14.13 -16.65
CA PRO A 382 12.95 -13.48 -17.93
C PRO A 382 12.15 -14.10 -19.05
N ALA A 383 11.57 -13.28 -19.92
CA ALA A 383 10.73 -13.76 -20.99
C ALA A 383 11.11 -13.15 -22.34
N ARG A 384 11.21 -13.99 -23.38
CA ARG A 384 11.50 -13.57 -24.75
C ARG A 384 10.36 -13.95 -25.68
N GLU A 385 9.90 -12.98 -26.46
CA GLU A 385 8.96 -13.24 -27.55
C GLU A 385 9.72 -13.80 -28.77
N ILE A 386 9.25 -14.95 -29.27
CA ILE A 386 9.78 -15.63 -30.45
C ILE A 386 8.62 -15.77 -31.43
N ALA A 387 8.47 -14.80 -32.31
CA ALA A 387 7.33 -14.72 -33.20
C ALA A 387 7.68 -14.09 -34.55
N PRO A 388 7.07 -14.54 -35.66
CA PRO A 388 6.23 -15.74 -35.74
C PRO A 388 7.07 -17.03 -35.77
N VAL A 389 6.46 -18.16 -35.39
CA VAL A 389 6.98 -19.51 -35.67
C VAL A 389 6.08 -20.24 -36.67
N ALA A 390 6.67 -20.99 -37.59
CA ALA A 390 5.96 -21.69 -38.65
C ALA A 390 5.30 -23.01 -38.21
N GLY A 391 5.77 -23.61 -37.10
CA GLY A 391 5.23 -24.88 -36.61
C GLY A 391 5.96 -25.44 -35.38
N PRO A 392 5.52 -26.61 -34.88
CA PRO A 392 6.05 -27.22 -33.65
C PRO A 392 7.56 -27.46 -33.65
N GLU A 393 8.13 -27.91 -34.76
CA GLU A 393 9.58 -28.20 -34.88
C GLU A 393 10.44 -26.94 -34.78
N GLU A 394 9.99 -25.85 -35.38
CA GLU A 394 10.70 -24.57 -35.29
C GLU A 394 10.66 -24.02 -33.88
N ALA A 395 9.50 -24.10 -33.20
CA ALA A 395 9.36 -23.70 -31.82
C ALA A 395 10.26 -24.55 -30.89
N ALA A 396 10.30 -25.87 -31.11
CA ALA A 396 11.16 -26.79 -30.37
C ALA A 396 12.66 -26.51 -30.56
N ARG A 397 13.09 -26.19 -31.79
CA ARG A 397 14.47 -25.76 -32.07
C ARG A 397 14.81 -24.45 -31.36
N ALA A 398 13.95 -23.44 -31.50
CA ALA A 398 14.16 -22.14 -30.85
C ALA A 398 14.16 -22.25 -29.31
N LEU A 399 13.38 -23.19 -28.76
CA LEU A 399 13.38 -23.50 -27.33
C LEU A 399 14.75 -24.02 -26.87
N ARG A 400 15.29 -25.04 -27.57
CA ARG A 400 16.59 -25.63 -27.26
C ARG A 400 17.74 -24.63 -27.40
N GLU A 401 17.78 -23.90 -28.51
CA GLU A 401 18.85 -22.95 -28.79
C GLU A 401 18.90 -21.80 -27.79
N GLY A 402 17.74 -21.38 -27.28
CA GLY A 402 17.67 -20.35 -26.24
C GLY A 402 17.71 -20.86 -24.81
N GLY A 403 17.74 -22.17 -24.58
CA GLY A 403 17.79 -22.75 -23.23
C GLY A 403 16.55 -22.47 -22.38
N PHE A 404 15.38 -22.26 -22.98
CA PHE A 404 14.17 -21.91 -22.23
C PHE A 404 13.59 -23.10 -21.49
N ALA A 405 13.24 -22.90 -20.23
CA ALA A 405 12.61 -23.93 -19.41
C ALA A 405 11.08 -23.80 -19.38
N ILE A 406 10.55 -22.65 -19.79
CA ILE A 406 9.12 -22.34 -19.82
C ILE A 406 8.73 -21.96 -21.25
N ALA A 407 7.58 -22.43 -21.72
CA ALA A 407 7.03 -22.08 -23.02
C ALA A 407 5.59 -21.59 -22.90
N ALA A 408 5.20 -20.60 -23.71
CA ALA A 408 3.82 -20.16 -23.86
C ALA A 408 3.46 -20.02 -25.34
N LEU A 409 2.28 -20.51 -25.73
CA LEU A 409 1.76 -20.46 -27.09
C LEU A 409 0.74 -19.33 -27.24
N ALA A 410 1.02 -18.35 -28.10
CA ALA A 410 0.15 -17.22 -28.38
C ALA A 410 -0.30 -17.26 -29.84
N GLY A 411 -1.60 -17.25 -30.10
CA GLY A 411 -2.20 -17.34 -31.43
C GLY A 411 -3.72 -17.36 -31.34
N ALA A 412 -4.41 -17.54 -32.48
CA ALA A 412 -5.86 -17.70 -32.50
C ALA A 412 -6.30 -18.94 -31.71
N ASP A 413 -7.39 -18.84 -30.94
CA ASP A 413 -7.85 -19.92 -30.07
C ASP A 413 -8.13 -21.21 -30.87
N GLU A 414 -8.81 -21.09 -32.01
CA GLU A 414 -9.18 -22.23 -32.86
C GLU A 414 -7.95 -22.93 -33.46
N ALA A 415 -6.89 -22.18 -33.75
CA ALA A 415 -5.65 -22.74 -34.26
C ALA A 415 -4.90 -23.50 -33.17
N LEU A 416 -4.83 -22.94 -31.96
CA LEU A 416 -4.18 -23.58 -30.81
C LEU A 416 -4.96 -24.78 -30.29
N GLU A 417 -6.30 -24.78 -30.40
CA GLU A 417 -7.12 -25.97 -30.11
C GLU A 417 -6.75 -27.15 -31.02
N ARG A 418 -6.52 -26.87 -32.31
CA ARG A 418 -6.22 -27.90 -33.30
C ARG A 418 -4.76 -28.38 -33.24
N GLU A 419 -3.82 -27.47 -33.03
CA GLU A 419 -2.38 -27.75 -33.19
C GLU A 419 -1.61 -27.74 -31.85
N GLY A 420 -2.22 -27.23 -30.77
CA GLY A 420 -1.55 -27.00 -29.49
C GLY A 420 -0.96 -28.26 -28.85
N ALA A 421 -1.59 -29.42 -29.03
CA ALA A 421 -1.06 -30.69 -28.52
C ALA A 421 0.27 -31.08 -29.22
N ALA A 422 0.38 -30.83 -30.54
CA ALA A 422 1.60 -31.07 -31.29
C ALA A 422 2.72 -30.10 -30.86
N PHE A 423 2.39 -28.82 -30.66
CA PHE A 423 3.32 -27.85 -30.09
C PHE A 423 3.77 -28.25 -28.69
N ALA A 424 2.85 -28.65 -27.81
CA ALA A 424 3.17 -29.08 -26.45
C ALA A 424 4.13 -30.27 -26.46
N ALA A 425 3.84 -31.32 -27.25
CA ALA A 425 4.71 -32.48 -27.38
C ALA A 425 6.12 -32.11 -27.87
N ALA A 426 6.23 -31.27 -28.91
CA ALA A 426 7.50 -30.84 -29.47
C ALA A 426 8.32 -30.00 -28.46
N LEU A 427 7.67 -29.08 -27.74
CA LEU A 427 8.32 -28.25 -26.72
C LEU A 427 8.77 -29.06 -25.50
N ARG A 428 7.98 -30.05 -25.07
CA ARG A 428 8.37 -31.01 -24.02
C ARG A 428 9.59 -31.83 -24.43
N GLY A 429 9.58 -32.37 -25.65
CA GLY A 429 10.73 -33.09 -26.22
C GLY A 429 11.98 -32.22 -26.36
N ALA A 430 11.80 -30.90 -26.48
CA ALA A 430 12.86 -29.91 -26.50
C ALA A 430 13.40 -29.49 -25.10
N GLY A 431 12.78 -29.96 -24.02
CA GLY A 431 13.21 -29.68 -22.64
C GLY A 431 12.34 -28.68 -21.87
N ALA A 432 11.20 -28.24 -22.42
CA ALA A 432 10.27 -27.39 -21.67
C ALA A 432 9.73 -28.11 -20.42
N ARG A 433 9.98 -27.52 -19.25
CA ARG A 433 9.45 -28.02 -17.96
C ARG A 433 8.03 -27.55 -17.69
N ARG A 434 7.62 -26.44 -18.31
CA ARG A 434 6.24 -25.95 -18.29
C ARG A 434 5.85 -25.41 -19.66
N VAL A 435 4.64 -25.73 -20.12
CA VAL A 435 4.07 -25.29 -21.40
C VAL A 435 2.66 -24.76 -21.16
N PHE A 436 2.41 -23.52 -21.56
CA PHE A 436 1.12 -22.84 -21.39
C PHE A 436 0.52 -22.44 -22.73
N LEU A 437 -0.79 -22.24 -22.76
CA LEU A 437 -1.51 -21.62 -23.86
C LEU A 437 -2.02 -20.25 -23.44
N VAL A 438 -1.92 -19.24 -24.29
CA VAL A 438 -2.38 -17.88 -24.01
C VAL A 438 -3.65 -17.59 -24.80
N GLY A 439 -4.79 -17.48 -24.10
CA GLY A 439 -6.07 -17.38 -24.78
C GLY A 439 -7.28 -17.83 -23.98
N ARG A 440 -8.38 -18.07 -24.69
CA ARG A 440 -9.63 -18.59 -24.13
C ARG A 440 -10.14 -19.74 -25.00
N PRO A 441 -9.39 -20.85 -25.11
CA PRO A 441 -9.82 -21.98 -25.91
C PRO A 441 -11.10 -22.57 -25.32
N ALA A 442 -12.00 -23.04 -26.18
CA ALA A 442 -13.15 -23.85 -25.81
C ALA A 442 -12.71 -25.21 -25.27
N VAL A 443 -11.62 -25.77 -25.81
CA VAL A 443 -11.04 -27.06 -25.38
C VAL A 443 -9.54 -26.88 -25.15
N VAL A 444 -9.05 -27.20 -23.96
CA VAL A 444 -7.61 -27.12 -23.66
C VAL A 444 -6.90 -28.35 -24.26
N PRO A 445 -5.92 -28.18 -25.16
CA PRO A 445 -5.15 -29.29 -25.72
C PRO A 445 -4.39 -30.09 -24.65
N GLU A 446 -4.19 -31.39 -24.90
CA GLU A 446 -3.39 -32.25 -24.04
C GLU A 446 -1.91 -31.80 -23.99
N GLY A 447 -1.24 -32.08 -22.86
CA GLY A 447 0.19 -31.81 -22.67
C GLY A 447 0.54 -30.40 -22.17
N LEU A 448 -0.44 -29.49 -22.07
CA LEU A 448 -0.29 -28.15 -21.50
C LEU A 448 -0.47 -28.18 -19.97
N ASP A 449 0.29 -27.35 -19.24
CA ASP A 449 0.16 -27.19 -17.78
C ASP A 449 -0.95 -26.20 -17.39
N GLY A 450 -1.43 -25.37 -18.33
CA GLY A 450 -2.49 -24.41 -18.04
C GLY A 450 -2.73 -23.38 -19.13
N VAL A 451 -3.71 -22.50 -18.87
CA VAL A 451 -4.12 -21.43 -19.79
C VAL A 451 -3.90 -20.06 -19.13
N LEU A 452 -3.12 -19.21 -19.79
CA LEU A 452 -2.90 -17.82 -19.42
C LEU A 452 -3.97 -16.94 -20.06
N ARG A 453 -4.73 -16.22 -19.23
CA ARG A 453 -5.76 -15.28 -19.69
C ARG A 453 -6.01 -14.18 -18.69
N ARG A 454 -6.60 -13.07 -19.12
CA ARG A 454 -7.08 -12.02 -18.20
C ARG A 454 -8.08 -12.60 -17.21
N GLY A 455 -7.93 -12.23 -15.94
CA GLY A 455 -8.80 -12.64 -14.83
C GLY A 455 -8.37 -13.90 -14.07
N ILE A 456 -7.25 -14.54 -14.44
CA ILE A 456 -6.66 -15.59 -13.60
C ILE A 456 -5.98 -15.00 -12.37
N ASP A 457 -5.85 -15.76 -11.29
CA ASP A 457 -4.95 -15.39 -10.20
C ASP A 457 -3.49 -15.57 -10.65
N VAL A 458 -2.88 -14.45 -11.07
CA VAL A 458 -1.51 -14.43 -11.60
C VAL A 458 -0.50 -14.81 -10.51
N VAL A 459 -0.71 -14.38 -9.27
CA VAL A 459 0.21 -14.69 -8.17
C VAL A 459 0.19 -16.19 -7.90
N ALA A 460 -0.99 -16.80 -7.75
CA ALA A 460 -1.09 -18.24 -7.51
C ALA A 460 -0.40 -19.06 -8.62
N LEU A 461 -0.63 -18.69 -9.89
CA LEU A 461 0.03 -19.36 -11.03
C LEU A 461 1.56 -19.24 -10.99
N LEU A 462 2.08 -18.05 -10.65
CA LEU A 462 3.52 -17.82 -10.58
C LEU A 462 4.17 -18.47 -9.36
N GLU A 463 3.46 -18.58 -8.24
CA GLU A 463 3.90 -19.37 -7.09
C GLU A 463 4.03 -20.86 -7.45
N ASP A 464 3.02 -21.43 -8.11
CA ASP A 464 3.05 -22.81 -8.59
C ASP A 464 4.16 -23.04 -9.62
N LEU A 465 4.46 -22.02 -10.43
CA LEU A 465 5.58 -22.03 -11.35
C LEU A 465 6.91 -22.09 -10.59
N TRP A 466 7.13 -21.23 -9.59
CA TRP A 466 8.34 -21.26 -8.75
C TRP A 466 8.51 -22.58 -7.99
N ARG A 467 7.43 -23.12 -7.42
CA ARG A 467 7.44 -24.46 -6.78
C ARG A 467 7.88 -25.54 -7.76
N ALA A 468 7.43 -25.48 -9.01
CA ALA A 468 7.86 -26.40 -10.06
C ALA A 468 9.36 -26.34 -10.37
N PHE A 469 10.02 -25.22 -10.06
CA PHE A 469 11.47 -25.01 -10.22
C PHE A 469 12.26 -25.17 -8.90
N GLY A 470 11.60 -25.64 -7.84
CA GLY A 470 12.23 -26.02 -6.57
C GLY A 470 12.45 -24.86 -5.61
N GLU A 471 11.77 -23.74 -5.79
CA GLU A 471 11.78 -22.65 -4.80
C GLU A 471 10.60 -22.80 -3.83
N GLU A 472 10.87 -22.59 -2.55
CA GLU A 472 9.82 -22.48 -1.53
C GLU A 472 9.25 -21.06 -1.54
N VAL A 473 7.95 -20.96 -1.82
CA VAL A 473 7.21 -19.70 -1.70
C VAL A 473 6.76 -19.57 -0.24
N ALA A 474 7.37 -18.65 0.51
CA ALA A 474 6.91 -18.32 1.85
C ALA A 474 5.51 -17.69 1.79
N ALA A 475 4.62 -18.14 2.68
CA ALA A 475 3.23 -17.67 2.79
C ALA A 475 3.13 -16.20 3.21
#